data_AF-A0A353U1B2-F1
#
_entry.id   AF-A0A353U1B2-F1
#
_cell.length_a   1.000
_cell.length_b   1.000
_cell.length_c   1.000
_cell.angle_alpha   90.00
_cell.angle_beta   90.00
_cell.angle_gamma   90.00
#
_symmetry.space_group_name_H-M   'P 1'
#
loop_
_entity.id
_entity.type
_entity.pdbx_description
1 polymer ?
#
loop_
_entity_poly.entity_id
_entity_poly.type
_entity_poly.pdbx_seq_one_letter_code
_entity_poly.pdbx_strand_id
1 'polypeptide(L)'
;MATERKKKPKLTKKVKVPIAKREHRVTVLLNDQELEAINAYCKKYKVKSMARFLRESALRNVMTRFLDDYPTLFQKNELDSLVVHNAASEP
;
A
#
# COMPACT_ATOMS: atom_id res chain seq x y z
N MET A 1 10.94 46.02 -34.16
CA MET A 1 11.80 45.14 -33.33
C MET A 1 10.93 44.42 -32.31
N ALA A 2 11.11 43.09 -32.20
CA ALA A 2 10.56 42.15 -31.21
C ALA A 2 9.01 42.03 -31.14
N THR A 3 8.43 40.84 -31.16
CA THR A 3 8.59 39.84 -30.10
C THR A 3 8.42 38.41 -30.59
N GLU A 4 9.38 37.56 -30.23
CA GLU A 4 9.36 36.13 -30.48
C GLU A 4 8.26 35.44 -29.65
N ARG A 5 7.43 34.63 -30.31
CA ARG A 5 6.42 33.80 -29.65
C ARG A 5 7.11 32.64 -28.94
N LYS A 6 7.28 32.75 -27.61
CA LYS A 6 7.75 31.64 -26.75
C LYS A 6 6.82 30.43 -26.88
N LYS A 7 7.29 29.34 -27.52
CA LYS A 7 6.61 28.04 -27.53
C LYS A 7 6.59 27.49 -26.12
N LYS A 8 5.39 27.34 -25.54
CA LYS A 8 5.20 26.72 -24.22
C LYS A 8 5.67 25.26 -24.27
N PRO A 9 6.41 24.77 -23.26
CA PRO A 9 6.87 23.39 -23.21
C PRO A 9 5.67 22.43 -23.20
N LYS A 10 5.71 21.40 -24.06
CA LYS A 10 4.66 20.39 -24.16
C LYS A 10 4.65 19.56 -22.87
N LEU A 11 3.63 19.76 -22.04
CA LEU A 11 3.40 18.99 -20.83
C LEU A 11 3.28 17.50 -21.20
N THR A 12 4.18 16.68 -20.65
CA THR A 12 4.19 15.23 -20.83
C THR A 12 2.84 14.66 -20.36
N LYS A 13 2.17 13.92 -21.25
CA LYS A 13 0.83 13.36 -20.97
C LYS A 13 0.96 12.36 -19.80
N LYS A 14 0.46 12.74 -18.62
CA LYS A 14 0.32 11.80 -17.49
C LYS A 14 -0.60 10.66 -17.94
N VAL A 15 -0.08 9.44 -17.92
CA VAL A 15 -0.85 8.21 -18.19
C VAL A 15 -1.97 8.14 -17.15
N LYS A 16 -3.21 8.35 -17.58
CA LYS A 16 -4.39 8.13 -16.72
C LYS A 16 -4.54 6.62 -16.55
N VAL A 17 -4.05 6.08 -15.44
CA VAL A 17 -4.39 4.71 -15.05
C VAL A 17 -5.90 4.68 -14.85
N PRO A 18 -6.66 3.88 -15.62
CA PRO A 18 -8.10 3.81 -15.47
C PRO A 18 -8.43 3.29 -14.07
N ILE A 19 -9.27 4.02 -13.34
CA ILE A 19 -9.76 3.59 -12.02
C ILE A 19 -10.63 2.36 -12.27
N ALA A 20 -10.14 1.18 -11.88
CA ALA A 20 -10.90 -0.06 -11.98
C ALA A 20 -12.20 0.02 -11.16
N LYS A 21 -13.31 -0.42 -11.77
CA LYS A 21 -14.62 -0.43 -11.11
C LYS A 21 -14.70 -1.59 -10.11
N ARG A 22 -15.45 -1.37 -9.03
CA ARG A 22 -15.72 -2.41 -8.01
C ARG A 22 -17.04 -3.08 -8.35
N GLU A 23 -16.99 -4.32 -8.84
CA GLU A 23 -18.18 -5.02 -9.37
C GLU A 23 -18.65 -6.16 -8.45
N HIS A 24 -17.76 -6.72 -7.64
CA HIS A 24 -18.08 -7.84 -6.75
C HIS A 24 -18.57 -7.36 -5.38
N ARG A 25 -19.71 -7.90 -4.95
CA ARG A 25 -20.29 -7.62 -3.61
C ARG A 25 -19.75 -8.60 -2.59
N VAL A 26 -19.36 -8.09 -1.43
CA VAL A 26 -18.99 -8.87 -0.24
C VAL A 26 -19.83 -8.39 0.93
N THR A 27 -20.38 -9.33 1.71
CA THR A 27 -21.17 -9.07 2.91
C THR A 27 -20.56 -9.81 4.08
N VAL A 28 -20.43 -9.15 5.23
CA VAL A 28 -19.89 -9.72 6.47
C VAL A 28 -20.93 -9.49 7.56
N LEU A 29 -21.24 -10.53 8.31
CA LEU A 29 -22.08 -10.46 9.50
C LEU A 29 -21.17 -10.29 10.70
N LEU A 30 -21.55 -9.37 11.59
CA LEU A 30 -20.80 -9.04 12.80
C LEU A 30 -21.76 -9.17 13.99
N ASN A 31 -21.23 -9.56 15.14
CA ASN A 31 -21.97 -9.46 16.39
C ASN A 31 -22.01 -8.01 16.89
N ASP A 32 -22.80 -7.76 17.95
CA ASP A 32 -22.98 -6.41 18.48
C ASP A 32 -21.66 -5.79 18.99
N GLN A 33 -20.83 -6.59 19.66
CA GLN A 33 -19.55 -6.14 20.22
C GLN A 33 -18.53 -5.79 19.13
N GLU A 34 -18.45 -6.59 18.08
CA GLU A 34 -17.58 -6.38 16.91
C GLU A 34 -18.00 -5.11 16.16
N LEU A 35 -19.30 -4.94 15.96
CA LEU A 35 -19.85 -3.75 15.31
C LEU A 35 -19.56 -2.48 16.14
N GLU A 36 -19.74 -2.54 17.46
CA GLU A 36 -19.43 -1.43 18.35
C GLU A 36 -17.93 -1.09 18.33
N ALA A 37 -17.06 -2.08 18.39
CA ALA A 37 -15.62 -1.90 18.31
C ALA A 37 -15.19 -1.22 17.00
N ILE A 38 -15.73 -1.67 15.86
CA ILE A 38 -15.43 -1.08 14.55
C ILE A 38 -15.94 0.37 14.48
N ASN A 39 -17.14 0.63 14.99
CA ASN A 39 -17.71 1.98 15.02
C ASN A 39 -16.89 2.92 15.92
N ALA A 40 -16.47 2.46 17.10
CA ALA A 40 -15.60 3.21 17.99
C ALA A 40 -14.25 3.54 17.33
N TYR A 41 -13.65 2.57 16.63
CA TYR A 41 -12.44 2.79 15.84
C TYR A 41 -12.66 3.85 14.77
N CYS A 42 -13.75 3.75 13.98
CA CYS A 42 -14.05 4.70 12.91
C CYS A 42 -14.23 6.12 13.46
N LYS A 43 -14.90 6.27 14.61
CA LYS A 43 -15.06 7.57 15.30
C LYS A 43 -13.72 8.12 15.77
N LYS A 44 -12.91 7.31 16.46
CA LYS A 44 -11.60 7.72 17.02
C LYS A 44 -10.63 8.22 15.95
N TYR A 45 -10.54 7.53 14.82
CA TYR A 45 -9.60 7.85 13.73
C TYR A 45 -10.24 8.65 12.57
N LYS A 46 -11.47 9.14 12.74
CA LYS A 46 -12.20 9.95 11.74
C LYS A 46 -12.28 9.28 10.36
N VAL A 47 -12.52 7.96 10.38
CA VAL A 47 -12.66 7.16 9.16
C VAL A 47 -13.98 7.53 8.49
N LYS A 48 -13.90 8.04 7.25
CA LYS A 48 -15.08 8.50 6.49
C LYS A 48 -16.05 7.38 6.10
N SER A 49 -15.57 6.15 5.96
CA SER A 49 -16.38 5.01 5.52
C SER A 49 -15.85 3.72 6.15
N MET A 50 -16.72 3.05 6.91
CA MET A 50 -16.45 1.74 7.51
C MET A 50 -16.14 0.69 6.43
N ALA A 51 -16.94 0.64 5.36
CA ALA A 51 -16.72 -0.29 4.25
C ALA A 51 -15.36 -0.08 3.57
N ARG A 52 -14.93 1.18 3.40
CA ARG A 52 -13.59 1.49 2.86
C ARG A 52 -12.51 0.93 3.78
N PHE A 53 -12.64 1.16 5.09
CA PHE A 53 -11.67 0.67 6.08
C PHE A 53 -11.60 -0.85 6.08
N LEU A 54 -12.73 -1.55 6.19
CA LEU A 54 -12.76 -3.01 6.20
C LEU A 54 -12.11 -3.60 4.94
N ARG A 55 -12.45 -3.08 3.76
CA ARG A 55 -11.84 -3.52 2.50
C ARG A 55 -10.34 -3.28 2.47
N GLU A 56 -9.87 -2.11 2.90
CA GLU A 56 -8.44 -1.79 2.88
C GLU A 56 -7.66 -2.61 3.90
N SER A 57 -8.18 -2.79 5.10
CA SER A 57 -7.55 -3.60 6.14
C SER A 57 -7.45 -5.07 5.74
N ALA A 58 -8.52 -5.64 5.20
CA ALA A 58 -8.52 -7.00 4.69
C ALA A 58 -7.51 -7.18 3.54
N LEU A 59 -7.55 -6.27 2.56
CA LEU A 59 -6.65 -6.35 1.40
C LEU A 59 -5.18 -6.15 1.79
N ARG A 60 -4.88 -5.25 2.74
CA ARG A 60 -3.52 -5.07 3.28
C ARG A 60 -3.00 -6.37 3.87
N ASN A 61 -3.79 -7.04 4.70
CA ASN A 61 -3.39 -8.31 5.31
C ASN A 61 -3.11 -9.38 4.25
N VAL A 62 -4.01 -9.57 3.29
CA VAL A 62 -3.81 -10.53 2.17
C VAL A 62 -2.53 -10.21 1.40
N MET A 63 -2.30 -8.95 1.05
CA MET A 63 -1.12 -8.56 0.27
C MET A 63 0.17 -8.74 1.08
N THR A 64 0.20 -8.34 2.35
CA THR A 64 1.34 -8.57 3.23
C THR A 64 1.66 -10.05 3.31
N ARG A 65 0.64 -10.90 3.49
CA ARG A 65 0.85 -12.33 3.56
C ARG A 65 1.40 -12.91 2.25
N PHE A 66 0.90 -12.47 1.10
CA PHE A 66 1.43 -12.88 -0.20
C PHE A 66 2.88 -12.43 -0.43
N LEU A 67 3.28 -11.29 0.11
CA LEU A 67 4.66 -10.84 0.05
C LEU A 67 5.56 -11.66 0.97
N ASP A 68 5.09 -12.00 2.16
CA ASP A 68 5.84 -12.81 3.13
C ASP A 68 6.02 -14.27 2.64
N ASP A 69 4.99 -14.83 2.01
CA ASP A 69 5.01 -16.19 1.45
C ASP A 69 5.64 -16.24 0.04
N TYR A 70 6.04 -15.09 -0.53
CA TYR A 70 6.66 -15.06 -1.86
C TYR A 70 8.04 -15.75 -1.80
N PRO A 71 8.30 -16.77 -2.64
CA PRO A 71 9.56 -17.50 -2.58
C PRO A 71 10.72 -16.57 -2.94
N THR A 72 11.55 -16.24 -1.94
CA THR A 72 12.80 -15.49 -2.12
C THR A 72 13.97 -16.45 -2.25
N LEU A 73 15.01 -16.01 -2.96
CA LEU A 73 16.22 -16.82 -3.18
C LEU A 73 16.89 -17.24 -1.86
N PHE A 74 16.83 -16.36 -0.86
CA PHE A 74 17.32 -16.61 0.49
C PHE A 74 16.20 -16.32 1.47
N GLN A 75 16.11 -17.12 2.52
CA GLN A 75 15.22 -16.84 3.64
C GLN A 75 15.81 -15.77 4.56
N LYS A 76 14.97 -15.12 5.37
CA LYS A 76 15.39 -14.00 6.23
C LYS A 76 16.47 -14.43 7.26
N ASN A 77 16.32 -15.62 7.82
CA ASN A 77 17.29 -16.25 8.72
C ASN A 77 18.64 -16.54 8.03
N GLU A 78 18.64 -16.91 6.75
CA GLU A 78 19.87 -17.14 5.98
C GLU A 78 20.63 -15.81 5.77
N LEU A 79 19.92 -14.74 5.42
CA LEU A 79 20.51 -13.40 5.27
C LEU A 79 21.09 -12.86 6.59
N ASP A 80 20.39 -13.05 7.70
CA ASP A 80 20.84 -12.59 9.03
C ASP A 80 22.14 -13.31 9.49
N SER A 81 22.41 -14.51 8.96
CA SER A 81 23.64 -15.26 9.24
C SER A 81 24.85 -14.77 8.43
N LEU A 82 24.66 -13.86 7.46
CA LEU A 82 25.74 -13.32 6.65
C LEU A 82 26.53 -12.27 7.45
N VAL A 83 27.65 -12.70 8.03
CA VAL A 83 28.62 -11.79 8.65
C VAL A 83 29.38 -11.04 7.55
N VAL A 84 29.15 -9.74 7.43
CA VAL A 84 29.97 -8.87 6.58
C VAL A 84 31.23 -8.51 7.36
N HIS A 85 32.34 -9.20 7.07
CA HIS A 85 33.66 -8.71 7.46
C HIS A 85 33.97 -7.48 6.60
N ASN A 86 33.86 -6.29 7.17
CA ASN A 86 34.33 -5.06 6.52
C ASN A 86 35.84 -5.15 6.34
N ALA A 87 36.29 -5.49 5.14
CA ALA A 87 37.70 -5.56 4.75
C ALA A 87 38.37 -4.16 4.61
N ALA A 88 37.87 -3.14 5.33
CA ALA A 88 38.32 -1.76 5.26
C ALA A 88 38.59 -1.19 6.66
N SER A 89 39.36 -1.92 7.45
CA SER A 89 40.12 -1.38 8.58
C SER A 89 41.20 -2.37 8.97
N GLU A 90 42.19 -2.57 8.09
CA GLU A 90 43.52 -2.98 8.55
C GLU A 90 44.42 -1.73 8.50
N PRO A 91 45.17 -1.45 9.59
CA PRO A 91 46.04 -0.28 9.72
C PRO A 91 47.29 -0.34 8.83
#